data_AF-A0A395IK43-F1
#
_entry.id   AF-A0A395IK43-F1
#
_cell.length_a   1.000
_cell.length_b   1.000
_cell.length_c   1.000
_cell.angle_alpha   90.00
_cell.angle_beta   90.00
_cell.angle_gamma   90.00
#
_symmetry.space_group_name_H-M   'P 1'
#
loop_
_entity.id
_entity.type
_entity.pdbx_description
1 polymer ?
#
loop_
_entity_poly.entity_id
_entity_poly.type
_entity_poly.pdbx_seq_one_letter_code
_entity_poly.pdbx_strand_id
1 'polypeptide(L)'
;MLENIRKYGVLICLKMSRLSKTRCYTRGRPLLYNSMPSFVAYVVELAAAQQARASLKRSNKRAGTATPGGSYIATEAEQEKFHSTWKIIAWIHGLNITLCLLITSVIVYFFIHHPLIGTITEAHAIIVWLKTYSYAFTCRDLRHAYLHPSSKEEDALPEIYNKCPYPQNITLNNLTYFWWVPTLVYQPVYILGHLRLGGFLLAKGWQRGWSSYSASVAVFTFSAVLHELMVGIPTHNIIGVAFIGMLAQLPLIAITAPLEKMNGINVGQPLAALLYFFAWQAKYGSVSKLTTK
;
A
#
# COMPACT_ATOMS: atom_id res chain seq x y z
N MET A 1 -7.43 31.97 15.43
CA MET A 1 -7.23 31.11 14.24
C MET A 1 -8.21 31.42 13.10
N LEU A 2 -9.52 31.62 13.39
CA LEU A 2 -10.55 31.99 12.40
C LEU A 2 -10.31 33.34 11.69
N GLU A 3 -9.74 34.34 12.38
CA GLU A 3 -9.41 35.64 11.76
C GLU A 3 -8.38 35.55 10.64
N ASN A 4 -7.42 34.63 10.75
CA ASN A 4 -6.36 34.50 9.76
C ASN A 4 -6.91 33.93 8.42
N ILE A 5 -7.88 33.02 8.51
CA ILE A 5 -8.54 32.41 7.34
C ILE A 5 -9.45 33.43 6.64
N ARG A 6 -10.13 34.30 7.40
CA ARG A 6 -10.99 35.35 6.85
C ARG A 6 -10.20 36.53 6.25
N LYS A 7 -9.00 36.83 6.79
CA LYS A 7 -8.16 37.95 6.34
C LYS A 7 -7.27 37.61 5.14
N TYR A 8 -6.85 36.35 4.98
CA TYR A 8 -5.95 35.94 3.90
C TYR A 8 -6.58 35.05 2.81
N GLY A 9 -7.79 34.53 3.02
CA GLY A 9 -8.42 33.60 2.07
C GLY A 9 -7.57 32.35 1.82
N VAL A 10 -8.15 31.33 1.19
CA VAL A 10 -7.36 30.23 0.62
C VAL A 10 -6.76 30.74 -0.69
N LEU A 11 -5.76 31.62 -0.60
CA LEU A 11 -5.08 32.17 -1.77
C LEU A 11 -4.11 31.10 -2.31
N ILE A 12 -4.63 30.17 -3.11
CA ILE A 12 -3.80 29.34 -3.98
C ILE A 12 -3.30 30.24 -5.11
N CYS A 13 -2.26 31.01 -4.83
CA CYS A 13 -1.62 31.87 -5.81
C CYS A 13 -0.69 31.00 -6.68
N LEU A 14 -1.18 30.52 -7.82
CA LEU A 14 -0.37 29.93 -8.90
C LEU A 14 0.42 31.03 -9.63
N LYS A 15 1.31 31.74 -8.91
CA LYS A 15 2.21 32.71 -9.54
C LYS A 15 3.45 31.98 -10.05
N MET A 16 3.40 31.60 -11.33
CA MET A 16 4.51 31.06 -12.10
C MET A 16 5.51 32.19 -12.40
N SER A 17 6.40 32.54 -11.46
CA SER A 17 7.46 33.52 -11.72
C SER A 17 8.79 33.10 -11.11
N ARG A 18 9.81 32.98 -11.99
CA ARG A 18 11.26 32.82 -11.77
C ARG A 18 11.64 32.00 -10.52
N LEU A 19 11.71 30.70 -10.73
CA LEU A 19 12.21 29.72 -9.78
C LEU A 19 13.69 29.98 -9.48
N SER A 20 14.02 30.37 -8.25
CA SER A 20 15.40 30.40 -7.79
C SER A 20 15.98 28.98 -7.74
N LYS A 21 17.29 28.83 -7.98
CA LYS A 21 18.01 27.54 -7.99
C LYS A 21 17.78 26.71 -6.71
N THR A 22 17.56 27.38 -5.57
CA THR A 22 17.24 26.78 -4.26
C THR A 22 15.88 26.04 -4.23
N ARG A 23 14.92 26.47 -5.08
CA ARG A 23 13.56 25.89 -5.17
C ARG A 23 13.49 24.67 -6.10
N CYS A 24 14.41 24.55 -7.08
CA CYS A 24 14.57 23.34 -7.89
C CYS A 24 15.19 22.20 -7.07
N TYR A 25 16.12 22.54 -6.17
CA TYR A 25 16.77 21.60 -5.25
C TYR A 25 15.80 20.96 -4.24
N THR A 26 14.80 21.71 -3.77
CA THR A 26 13.75 21.23 -2.85
C THR A 26 12.61 20.47 -3.55
N ARG A 27 12.42 20.65 -4.86
CA ARG A 27 11.32 20.04 -5.62
C ARG A 27 11.72 18.76 -6.37
N GLY A 28 13.01 18.57 -6.70
CA GLY A 28 13.50 17.38 -7.42
C GLY A 28 14.07 16.24 -6.56
N ARG A 29 14.62 16.53 -5.37
CA ARG A 29 15.29 15.54 -4.51
C ARG A 29 14.37 14.50 -3.83
N PRO A 30 13.15 14.83 -3.35
CA PRO A 30 12.28 13.84 -2.70
C PRO A 30 11.85 12.71 -3.63
N LEU A 31 11.67 12.99 -4.92
CA LEU A 31 11.34 11.99 -5.95
C LEU A 31 12.50 11.00 -6.22
N LEU A 32 13.75 11.46 -6.13
CA LEU A 32 14.94 10.62 -6.28
C LEU A 32 15.20 9.76 -5.04
N TYR A 33 14.93 10.29 -3.84
CA TYR A 33 15.02 9.49 -2.61
C TYR A 33 13.97 8.39 -2.56
N ASN A 34 12.78 8.66 -3.09
CA ASN A 34 11.70 7.68 -3.16
C ASN A 34 12.04 6.48 -4.04
N SER A 35 12.96 6.57 -5.00
CA SER A 35 13.36 5.44 -5.86
C SER A 35 14.39 4.47 -5.26
N MET A 36 15.15 4.93 -4.28
CA MET A 36 16.18 4.14 -3.57
C MET A 36 15.64 2.88 -2.84
N PRO A 37 14.54 2.93 -2.06
CA PRO A 37 14.10 1.78 -1.28
C PRO A 37 13.76 0.56 -2.14
N SER A 38 13.15 0.74 -3.30
CA SER A 38 12.80 -0.40 -4.16
C SER A 38 14.01 -0.97 -4.90
N PHE A 39 15.03 -0.16 -5.21
CA PHE A 39 16.27 -0.67 -5.80
C PHE A 39 17.02 -1.56 -4.81
N VAL A 40 17.17 -1.11 -3.56
CA VAL A 40 17.75 -1.93 -2.48
C VAL A 40 16.93 -3.20 -2.29
N ALA A 41 15.60 -3.10 -2.30
CA ALA A 41 14.73 -4.27 -2.21
C ALA A 41 14.94 -5.26 -3.37
N TYR A 42 15.16 -4.77 -4.59
CA TYR A 42 15.50 -5.59 -5.74
C TYR A 42 16.82 -6.34 -5.56
N VAL A 43 17.87 -5.65 -5.09
CA VAL A 43 19.19 -6.28 -4.85
C VAL A 43 19.10 -7.37 -3.79
N VAL A 44 18.38 -7.11 -2.70
CA VAL A 44 18.17 -8.09 -1.61
C VAL A 44 17.43 -9.32 -2.12
N GLU A 45 16.34 -9.14 -2.88
CA GLU A 45 15.59 -10.27 -3.42
C GLU A 45 16.36 -11.01 -4.54
N LEU A 46 17.17 -10.31 -5.33
CA LEU A 46 18.05 -10.94 -6.32
C LEU A 46 19.08 -11.85 -5.63
N ALA A 47 19.70 -11.39 -4.54
CA ALA A 47 20.62 -12.20 -3.74
C ALA A 47 19.90 -13.42 -3.12
N ALA A 48 18.70 -13.22 -2.56
CA ALA A 48 17.89 -14.30 -2.01
C ALA A 48 17.49 -15.35 -3.06
N ALA A 49 17.22 -14.92 -4.29
CA ALA A 49 16.90 -15.80 -5.41
C ALA A 49 18.10 -16.59 -5.92
N GLN A 50 19.27 -15.95 -6.00
CA GLN A 50 20.53 -16.64 -6.29
C GLN A 50 20.84 -17.69 -5.23
N GLN A 51 20.66 -17.36 -3.95
CA GLN A 51 20.84 -18.30 -2.83
C GLN A 51 19.86 -19.49 -2.91
N ALA A 52 18.58 -19.24 -3.23
CA ALA A 52 17.59 -20.30 -3.40
C ALA A 52 17.94 -21.23 -4.57
N ARG A 53 18.34 -20.67 -5.73
CA ARG A 53 18.77 -21.43 -6.90
C ARG A 53 20.03 -22.24 -6.62
N ALA A 54 21.01 -21.67 -5.91
CA ALA A 54 22.22 -22.37 -5.51
C ALA A 54 21.91 -23.53 -4.54
N SER A 55 20.96 -23.34 -3.63
CA SER A 55 20.52 -24.36 -2.67
C SER A 55 19.91 -25.58 -3.37
N LEU A 56 19.11 -25.38 -4.42
CA LEU A 56 18.57 -26.48 -5.22
C LEU A 56 19.65 -27.18 -6.06
N LYS A 57 20.53 -26.43 -6.73
CA LYS A 57 21.62 -27.01 -7.55
C LYS A 57 22.62 -27.82 -6.73
N ARG A 58 22.93 -27.39 -5.51
CA ARG A 58 23.89 -28.06 -4.63
C ARG A 58 23.31 -29.35 -4.04
N SER A 59 21.99 -29.52 -4.09
CA SER A 59 21.29 -30.59 -3.38
C SER A 59 20.71 -31.62 -4.34
N ASN A 60 21.59 -32.44 -4.96
CA ASN A 60 21.17 -33.71 -5.57
C ASN A 60 20.72 -34.75 -4.52
N LYS A 61 20.84 -34.43 -3.22
CA LYS A 61 20.34 -35.20 -2.08
C LYS A 61 19.73 -34.24 -1.06
N ARG A 62 18.56 -33.67 -1.36
CA ARG A 62 17.81 -32.96 -0.31
C ARG A 62 17.35 -33.98 0.73
N ALA A 63 17.42 -33.60 2.01
CA ALA A 63 17.09 -34.50 3.11
C ALA A 63 15.58 -34.73 3.26
N GLY A 64 14.75 -33.89 2.65
CA GLY A 64 13.31 -34.02 2.67
C GLY A 64 12.78 -35.11 1.74
N THR A 65 11.50 -35.41 1.88
CA THR A 65 10.83 -36.49 1.16
C THR A 65 10.07 -35.94 -0.04
N ALA A 66 10.41 -36.44 -1.24
CA ALA A 66 9.63 -36.20 -2.44
C ALA A 66 8.50 -37.25 -2.51
N THR A 67 7.26 -36.79 -2.65
CA THR A 67 6.11 -37.69 -2.82
C THR A 67 5.90 -38.04 -4.29
N PRO A 68 5.23 -39.16 -4.61
CA PRO A 68 4.92 -39.54 -5.98
C PRO A 68 4.07 -38.50 -6.75
N GLY A 69 3.37 -37.62 -6.04
CA GLY A 69 2.55 -36.54 -6.61
C GLY A 69 3.32 -35.25 -6.92
N GLY A 70 4.66 -35.27 -6.85
CA GLY A 70 5.50 -34.10 -7.14
C GLY A 70 5.57 -33.06 -6.01
N SER A 71 5.00 -33.36 -4.83
CA SER A 71 5.17 -32.51 -3.65
C SER A 71 6.45 -32.85 -2.89
N TYR A 72 7.03 -31.85 -2.23
CA TYR A 72 8.25 -31.96 -1.46
C TYR A 72 8.01 -31.53 -0.02
N ILE A 73 8.22 -32.46 0.90
CA ILE A 73 8.11 -32.21 2.34
C ILE A 73 9.51 -31.91 2.86
N ALA A 74 9.72 -30.66 3.27
CA ALA A 74 10.98 -30.19 3.83
C ALA A 74 11.22 -30.78 5.23
N THR A 75 12.49 -31.08 5.53
CA THR A 75 12.90 -31.40 6.90
C THR A 75 12.80 -30.18 7.81
N GLU A 76 12.69 -30.39 9.12
CA GLU A 76 12.66 -29.30 10.11
C GLU A 76 13.87 -28.37 9.96
N ALA A 77 15.07 -28.93 9.76
CA ALA A 77 16.30 -28.16 9.54
C ALA A 77 16.25 -27.27 8.27
N GLU A 78 15.62 -27.75 7.18
CA GLU A 78 15.42 -26.95 5.96
C GLU A 78 14.42 -25.81 6.19
N GLN A 79 13.34 -26.08 6.93
CA GLN A 79 12.35 -25.07 7.30
C GLN A 79 12.96 -24.01 8.22
N GLU A 80 13.72 -24.40 9.23
CA GLU A 80 14.41 -23.47 10.14
C GLU A 80 15.39 -22.58 9.38
N LYS A 81 16.19 -23.14 8.47
CA LYS A 81 17.09 -22.37 7.62
C LYS A 81 16.34 -21.38 6.74
N PHE A 82 15.21 -21.79 6.16
CA PHE A 82 14.34 -20.90 5.40
C PHE A 82 13.79 -19.76 6.28
N HIS A 83 13.29 -20.08 7.47
CA HIS A 83 12.76 -19.09 8.42
C HIS A 83 13.84 -18.11 8.91
N SER A 84 15.04 -18.60 9.22
CA SER A 84 16.18 -17.75 9.62
C SER A 84 16.60 -16.81 8.49
N THR A 85 16.74 -17.33 7.28
CA THR A 85 17.04 -16.52 6.08
C THR A 85 15.96 -15.46 5.84
N TRP A 86 14.68 -15.83 5.97
CA TRP A 86 13.57 -14.89 5.87
C TRP A 86 13.61 -13.81 6.95
N LYS A 87 13.91 -14.14 8.22
CA LYS A 87 14.01 -13.14 9.29
C LYS A 87 15.05 -12.08 8.95
N ILE A 88 16.22 -12.49 8.44
CA ILE A 88 17.29 -11.56 8.02
C ILE A 88 16.80 -10.67 6.88
N ILE A 89 16.24 -11.27 5.82
CA ILE A 89 15.69 -10.53 4.67
C ILE A 89 14.61 -9.54 5.11
N ALA A 90 13.69 -9.96 5.98
CA ALA A 90 12.61 -9.14 6.51
C ALA A 90 13.13 -7.95 7.31
N TRP A 91 14.16 -8.15 8.14
CA TRP A 91 14.81 -7.04 8.87
C TRP A 91 15.51 -6.07 7.91
N ILE A 92 16.22 -6.56 6.90
CA ILE A 92 16.89 -5.71 5.91
C ILE A 92 15.85 -4.86 5.15
N HIS A 93 14.79 -5.49 4.64
CA HIS A 93 13.71 -4.75 3.97
C HIS A 93 13.04 -3.77 4.93
N GLY A 94 12.65 -4.23 6.12
CA GLY A 94 11.94 -3.43 7.12
C GLY A 94 12.73 -2.19 7.54
N LEU A 95 14.01 -2.34 7.85
CA LEU A 95 14.89 -1.22 8.19
C LEU A 95 15.06 -0.26 7.01
N ASN A 96 15.37 -0.79 5.82
CA ASN A 96 15.57 0.03 4.62
C ASN A 96 14.34 0.90 4.30
N ILE A 97 13.16 0.31 4.24
CA ILE A 97 11.93 1.04 3.87
C ILE A 97 11.49 2.00 4.97
N THR A 98 11.60 1.60 6.24
CA THR A 98 11.14 2.43 7.37
C THR A 98 12.07 3.62 7.57
N LEU A 99 13.38 3.45 7.39
CA LEU A 99 14.33 4.57 7.41
C LEU A 99 14.06 5.54 6.25
N CYS A 100 13.78 5.03 5.05
CA CYS A 100 13.43 5.90 3.91
C CYS A 100 12.14 6.69 4.15
N LEU A 101 11.12 6.06 4.72
CA LEU A 101 9.89 6.74 5.10
C LEU A 101 10.18 7.81 6.16
N LEU A 102 10.86 7.46 7.25
CA LEU A 102 11.22 8.39 8.32
C LEU A 102 12.00 9.60 7.81
N ILE A 103 13.03 9.37 6.97
CA ILE A 103 13.81 10.46 6.37
C ILE A 103 12.91 11.37 5.54
N THR A 104 12.00 10.79 4.74
CA THR A 104 11.07 11.58 3.93
C THR A 104 10.11 12.39 4.79
N SER A 105 9.52 11.77 5.81
CA SER A 105 8.62 12.43 6.77
C SER A 105 9.32 13.58 7.50
N VAL A 106 10.56 13.40 7.94
CA VAL A 106 11.39 14.47 8.56
C VAL A 106 11.67 15.59 7.56
N ILE A 107 12.01 15.27 6.31
CA ILE A 107 12.24 16.28 5.28
C ILE A 107 10.97 17.08 5.00
N VAL A 108 9.82 16.42 4.87
CA VAL A 108 8.52 17.06 4.64
C VAL A 108 8.17 17.97 5.82
N TYR A 109 8.34 17.48 7.05
CA TYR A 109 8.04 18.24 8.28
C TYR A 109 8.92 19.48 8.48
N PHE A 110 10.24 19.41 8.23
CA PHE A 110 11.10 20.57 8.52
C PHE A 110 11.34 21.49 7.31
N PHE A 111 11.25 20.97 6.09
CA PHE A 111 11.69 21.72 4.90
C PHE A 111 10.54 22.05 3.91
N ILE A 112 9.41 21.35 3.96
CA ILE A 112 8.30 21.57 3.02
C ILE A 112 7.12 22.26 3.72
N HIS A 113 7.03 23.57 3.52
CA HIS A 113 5.99 24.40 4.13
C HIS A 113 4.70 24.47 3.31
N HIS A 114 4.72 23.98 2.06
CA HIS A 114 3.53 24.00 1.19
C HIS A 114 2.71 22.71 1.42
N PRO A 115 1.50 22.79 2.01
CA PRO A 115 0.76 21.61 2.48
C PRO A 115 0.48 20.61 1.35
N LEU A 116 0.02 21.05 0.18
CA LEU A 116 -0.27 20.13 -0.93
C LEU A 116 0.97 19.39 -1.45
N ILE A 117 2.13 20.06 -1.51
CA ILE A 117 3.37 19.45 -2.01
C ILE A 117 3.90 18.46 -0.98
N GLY A 118 3.79 18.80 0.32
CA GLY A 118 4.09 17.88 1.41
C GLY A 118 3.20 16.64 1.36
N THR A 119 1.88 16.80 1.20
CA THR A 119 0.94 15.67 1.12
C THR A 119 1.20 14.77 -0.09
N ILE A 120 1.47 15.32 -1.28
CA ILE A 120 1.80 14.51 -2.46
C ILE A 120 3.10 13.73 -2.24
N THR A 121 4.10 14.38 -1.62
CA THR A 121 5.41 13.76 -1.35
C THR A 121 5.29 12.64 -0.31
N GLU A 122 4.58 12.91 0.79
CA GLU A 122 4.35 11.95 1.88
C GLU A 122 3.47 10.78 1.42
N ALA A 123 2.40 11.05 0.68
CA ALA A 123 1.55 10.01 0.10
C ALA A 123 2.35 9.11 -0.85
N HIS A 124 3.23 9.68 -1.69
CA HIS A 124 4.11 8.89 -2.54
C HIS A 124 5.08 8.02 -1.72
N ALA A 125 5.67 8.56 -0.65
CA ALA A 125 6.57 7.81 0.24
C ALA A 125 5.84 6.63 0.91
N ILE A 126 4.62 6.85 1.41
CA ILE A 126 3.78 5.80 1.99
C ILE A 126 3.42 4.73 0.94
N ILE A 127 3.06 5.15 -0.28
CA ILE A 127 2.75 4.21 -1.38
C ILE A 127 3.96 3.33 -1.70
N VAL A 128 5.16 3.92 -1.81
CA VAL A 128 6.40 3.18 -2.09
C VAL A 128 6.74 2.24 -0.93
N TRP A 129 6.54 2.67 0.30
CA TRP A 129 6.73 1.85 1.50
C TRP A 129 5.81 0.61 1.47
N LEU A 130 4.51 0.79 1.21
CA LEU A 130 3.53 -0.29 1.09
C LEU A 130 3.84 -1.23 -0.10
N LYS A 131 4.19 -0.67 -1.26
CA LYS A 131 4.58 -1.46 -2.45
C LYS A 131 5.80 -2.33 -2.16
N THR A 132 6.83 -1.77 -1.53
CA THR A 132 8.06 -2.50 -1.23
C THR A 132 7.83 -3.61 -0.20
N TYR A 133 6.97 -3.35 0.80
CA TYR A 133 6.53 -4.38 1.73
C TYR A 133 5.81 -5.51 0.99
N SER A 134 4.84 -5.20 0.13
CA SER A 134 4.16 -6.23 -0.66
C SER A 134 5.11 -7.00 -1.58
N TYR A 135 6.09 -6.33 -2.19
CA TYR A 135 7.09 -6.98 -3.05
C TYR A 135 7.90 -8.03 -2.28
N ALA A 136 8.42 -7.71 -1.09
CA ALA A 136 9.19 -8.63 -0.26
C ALA A 136 8.35 -9.84 0.22
N PHE A 137 7.10 -9.61 0.62
CA PHE A 137 6.20 -10.69 1.05
C PHE A 137 5.83 -11.63 -0.09
N THR A 138 5.47 -11.10 -1.26
CA THR A 138 5.17 -11.94 -2.42
C THR A 138 6.42 -12.69 -2.89
N CYS A 139 7.61 -12.05 -2.90
CA CYS A 139 8.86 -12.74 -3.26
C CYS A 139 9.21 -13.86 -2.28
N ARG A 140 8.98 -13.67 -0.98
CA ARG A 140 9.09 -14.75 0.01
C ARG A 140 8.15 -15.91 -0.30
N ASP A 141 6.89 -15.61 -0.57
CA ASP A 141 5.88 -16.64 -0.82
C ASP A 141 6.20 -17.44 -2.09
N LEU A 142 6.63 -16.77 -3.15
CA LEU A 142 7.10 -17.42 -4.38
C LEU A 142 8.38 -18.24 -4.14
N ARG A 143 9.32 -17.73 -3.34
CA ARG A 143 10.53 -18.46 -2.96
C ARG A 143 10.21 -19.70 -2.13
N HIS A 144 9.23 -19.62 -1.23
CA HIS A 144 8.76 -20.76 -0.45
C HIS A 144 8.19 -21.85 -1.36
N ALA A 145 7.28 -21.48 -2.27
CA ALA A 145 6.70 -22.40 -3.25
C ALA A 145 7.76 -23.01 -4.19
N TYR A 146 8.78 -22.21 -4.57
CA TYR A 146 9.91 -22.67 -5.39
C TYR A 146 10.80 -23.70 -4.67
N LEU A 147 11.03 -23.52 -3.36
CA LEU A 147 11.84 -24.44 -2.57
C LEU A 147 11.05 -25.66 -2.09
N HIS A 148 9.75 -25.53 -1.87
CA HIS A 148 8.88 -26.58 -1.33
C HIS A 148 7.62 -26.69 -2.21
N PRO A 149 7.74 -27.27 -3.42
CA PRO A 149 6.57 -27.49 -4.27
C PRO A 149 5.56 -28.38 -3.54
N SER A 150 4.30 -27.97 -3.55
CA SER A 150 3.18 -28.70 -2.95
C SER A 150 2.12 -28.93 -4.01
N SER A 151 1.60 -30.16 -4.08
CA SER A 151 0.49 -30.52 -4.97
C SER A 151 -0.88 -30.27 -4.31
N LYS A 152 -0.90 -29.71 -3.10
CA LYS A 152 -2.12 -29.34 -2.40
C LYS A 152 -2.71 -28.07 -3.03
N GLU A 153 -4.03 -28.07 -3.22
CA GLU A 153 -4.77 -26.94 -3.79
C GLU A 153 -4.60 -25.65 -2.95
N GLU A 154 -4.47 -25.78 -1.63
CA GLU A 154 -4.27 -24.66 -0.69
C GLU A 154 -2.94 -23.91 -0.88
N ASP A 155 -1.92 -24.61 -1.37
CA ASP A 155 -0.57 -24.09 -1.60
C ASP A 155 -0.33 -23.74 -3.08
N ALA A 156 -1.32 -24.02 -3.95
CA ALA A 156 -1.19 -23.85 -5.38
C ALA A 156 -1.11 -22.36 -5.76
N LEU A 157 -0.06 -22.00 -6.50
CA LEU A 157 0.04 -20.66 -7.08
C LEU A 157 -0.98 -20.52 -8.22
N PRO A 158 -1.55 -19.31 -8.44
CA PRO A 158 -2.41 -19.08 -9.59
C PRO A 158 -1.72 -19.46 -10.89
N GLU A 159 -2.42 -20.14 -11.80
CA GLU A 159 -1.88 -20.63 -13.08
C GLU A 159 -1.24 -19.50 -13.92
N ILE A 160 -1.71 -18.27 -13.75
CA ILE A 160 -1.20 -17.08 -14.42
C ILE A 160 0.30 -16.87 -14.14
N TYR A 161 0.80 -17.34 -12.98
CA TYR A 161 2.20 -17.21 -12.59
C TYR A 161 3.13 -18.13 -13.40
N ASN A 162 2.59 -19.14 -14.09
CA ASN A 162 3.37 -19.99 -15.01
C ASN A 162 3.97 -19.18 -16.18
N LYS A 163 3.39 -18.03 -16.53
CA LYS A 163 3.95 -17.12 -17.56
C LYS A 163 5.26 -16.46 -17.12
N CYS A 164 5.44 -16.24 -15.82
CA CYS A 164 6.64 -15.62 -15.25
C CYS A 164 6.97 -16.27 -13.90
N PRO A 165 7.56 -17.49 -13.92
CA PRO A 165 7.85 -18.21 -12.70
C PRO A 165 8.99 -17.56 -11.91
N TYR A 166 9.08 -17.91 -10.64
CA TYR A 166 10.24 -17.57 -9.83
C TYR A 166 11.43 -18.48 -10.21
N PRO A 167 12.67 -17.96 -10.34
CA PRO A 167 13.13 -16.60 -10.03
C PRO A 167 13.16 -15.63 -11.23
N GLN A 168 12.59 -15.98 -12.40
CA GLN A 168 12.61 -15.10 -13.58
C GLN A 168 11.84 -13.78 -13.36
N ASN A 169 10.94 -13.73 -12.39
CA ASN A 169 10.18 -12.53 -12.06
C ASN A 169 11.02 -11.38 -11.45
N ILE A 170 12.21 -11.67 -10.90
CA ILE A 170 13.08 -10.67 -10.27
C ILE A 170 13.90 -9.96 -11.35
N THR A 171 13.28 -8.99 -12.00
CA THR A 171 13.91 -8.12 -12.99
C THR A 171 13.62 -6.66 -12.67
N LEU A 172 14.54 -5.77 -13.07
CA LEU A 172 14.31 -4.33 -12.94
C LEU A 172 13.07 -3.90 -13.71
N ASN A 173 12.82 -4.48 -14.88
CA ASN A 173 11.64 -4.16 -15.69
C ASN A 173 10.32 -4.47 -14.96
N ASN A 174 10.23 -5.63 -14.29
CA ASN A 174 9.04 -6.01 -13.53
C ASN A 174 8.84 -5.11 -12.31
N LEU A 175 9.93 -4.76 -11.62
CA LEU A 175 9.89 -3.82 -10.49
C LEU A 175 9.45 -2.42 -10.95
N THR A 176 10.02 -1.89 -12.04
CA THR A 176 9.66 -0.58 -12.57
C THR A 176 8.23 -0.56 -13.08
N TYR A 177 7.75 -1.65 -13.68
CA TYR A 177 6.35 -1.79 -14.06
C TYR A 177 5.45 -1.73 -12.82
N PHE A 178 5.75 -2.53 -11.80
CA PHE A 178 5.01 -2.50 -10.54
C PHE A 178 5.02 -1.13 -9.86
N TRP A 179 6.10 -0.35 -10.00
CA TRP A 179 6.15 1.02 -9.47
C TRP A 179 4.99 1.88 -9.96
N TRP A 180 4.74 1.85 -11.27
CA TRP A 180 3.78 2.73 -11.95
C TRP A 180 2.36 2.20 -11.93
N VAL A 181 2.17 0.88 -11.78
CA VAL A 181 0.83 0.30 -11.70
C VAL A 181 0.09 0.83 -10.46
N PRO A 182 -1.19 1.25 -10.58
CA PRO A 182 -1.99 1.77 -9.47
C PRO A 182 -2.50 0.64 -8.55
N THR A 183 -1.58 -0.17 -8.02
CA THR A 183 -1.83 -1.24 -7.05
C THR A 183 -0.81 -1.23 -5.94
N LEU A 184 -1.22 -1.67 -4.76
CA LEU A 184 -0.30 -1.87 -3.63
C LEU A 184 0.18 -3.31 -3.50
N VAL A 185 -0.43 -4.25 -4.25
CA VAL A 185 -0.12 -5.67 -4.19
C VAL A 185 0.77 -6.07 -5.37
N TYR A 186 1.97 -6.56 -5.07
CA TYR A 186 2.90 -7.10 -6.08
C TYR A 186 2.43 -8.45 -6.62
N GLN A 187 2.39 -8.57 -7.95
CA GLN A 187 2.12 -9.81 -8.68
C GLN A 187 3.18 -9.97 -9.79
N PRO A 188 3.73 -11.19 -10.01
CA PRO A 188 4.67 -11.43 -11.11
C PRO A 188 4.11 -11.11 -12.49
N VAL A 189 2.78 -11.27 -12.65
CA VAL A 189 2.05 -11.04 -13.89
C VAL A 189 0.75 -10.34 -13.54
N TYR A 190 0.50 -9.20 -14.20
CA TYR A 190 -0.74 -8.43 -14.05
C TYR A 190 -1.63 -8.64 -15.27
N ILE A 191 -2.91 -8.90 -15.03
CA ILE A 191 -3.93 -8.91 -16.08
C ILE A 191 -4.66 -7.56 -16.02
N LEU A 192 -4.65 -6.84 -17.14
CA LEU A 192 -5.47 -5.63 -17.30
C LEU A 192 -6.95 -6.04 -17.16
N GLY A 193 -7.59 -5.64 -16.05
CA GLY A 193 -9.01 -5.90 -15.78
C GLY A 193 -9.35 -6.51 -14.41
N HIS A 194 -8.38 -7.08 -13.68
CA HIS A 194 -8.64 -7.73 -12.39
C HIS A 194 -7.85 -7.07 -11.24
N LEU A 195 -8.06 -5.77 -11.06
CA LEU A 195 -7.55 -4.97 -9.94
C LEU A 195 -8.32 -5.30 -8.64
N ARG A 196 -8.18 -6.52 -8.09
CA ARG A 196 -8.73 -6.84 -6.76
C ARG A 196 -7.86 -6.19 -5.68
N LEU A 197 -8.24 -4.99 -5.25
CA LEU A 197 -7.50 -4.12 -4.32
C LEU A 197 -7.47 -4.62 -2.85
N GLY A 198 -8.20 -5.67 -2.47
CA GLY A 198 -8.39 -5.99 -1.03
C GLY A 198 -8.18 -7.43 -0.55
N GLY A 199 -8.01 -8.42 -1.44
CA GLY A 199 -8.16 -9.83 -1.03
C GLY A 199 -6.88 -10.52 -0.51
N PHE A 200 -5.69 -10.08 -0.93
CA PHE A 200 -4.50 -10.94 -0.81
C PHE A 200 -3.87 -10.94 0.60
N LEU A 201 -3.96 -9.83 1.33
CA LEU A 201 -3.45 -9.73 2.70
C LEU A 201 -4.44 -10.30 3.73
N LEU A 202 -5.74 -10.12 3.52
CA LEU A 202 -6.78 -10.68 4.39
C LEU A 202 -6.87 -12.22 4.28
N ALA A 203 -6.70 -12.78 3.09
CA ALA A 203 -6.75 -14.23 2.88
C ALA A 203 -5.62 -15.00 3.60
N LYS A 204 -4.43 -14.40 3.78
CA LYS A 204 -3.33 -15.08 4.50
C LYS A 204 -3.35 -14.86 6.02
N GLY A 205 -3.96 -13.78 6.50
CA GLY A 205 -4.25 -13.60 7.94
C GLY A 205 -5.27 -14.63 8.44
N TRP A 206 -6.26 -14.96 7.60
CA TRP A 206 -7.23 -16.03 7.87
C TRP A 206 -6.57 -17.40 8.08
N GLN A 207 -5.48 -17.69 7.37
CA GLN A 207 -4.74 -18.97 7.48
C GLN A 207 -3.96 -19.14 8.80
N ARG A 208 -3.93 -18.15 9.71
CA ARG A 208 -3.26 -18.23 11.02
C ARG A 208 -4.22 -18.20 12.23
N GLY A 209 -5.53 -18.39 12.00
CA GLY A 209 -6.52 -18.52 13.08
C GLY A 209 -6.97 -17.21 13.73
N TRP A 210 -6.79 -16.06 13.07
CA TRP A 210 -7.27 -14.78 13.57
C TRP A 210 -8.79 -14.66 13.38
N SER A 211 -9.50 -14.14 14.39
CA SER A 211 -10.92 -13.81 14.24
C SER A 211 -11.11 -12.67 13.23
N SER A 212 -12.22 -12.69 12.47
CA SER A 212 -12.56 -11.61 11.51
C SER A 212 -12.57 -10.22 12.15
N TYR A 213 -12.95 -10.17 13.42
CA TYR A 213 -12.99 -8.94 14.20
C TYR A 213 -11.58 -8.43 14.52
N SER A 214 -10.70 -9.30 15.03
CA SER A 214 -9.30 -8.95 15.33
C SER A 214 -8.55 -8.48 14.08
N ALA A 215 -8.77 -9.14 12.93
CA ALA A 215 -8.17 -8.73 11.66
C ALA A 215 -8.67 -7.34 11.22
N SER A 216 -9.98 -7.09 11.32
CA SER A 216 -10.56 -5.78 11.01
C SER A 216 -10.00 -4.67 11.90
N VAL A 217 -9.97 -4.87 13.22
CA VAL A 217 -9.42 -3.89 14.17
C VAL A 217 -7.96 -3.57 13.84
N ALA A 218 -7.14 -4.58 13.54
CA ALA A 218 -5.73 -4.39 13.18
C ALA A 218 -5.56 -3.57 11.88
N VAL A 219 -6.33 -3.88 10.83
CA VAL A 219 -6.27 -3.16 9.56
C VAL A 219 -6.72 -1.70 9.71
N PHE A 220 -7.82 -1.46 10.44
CA PHE A 220 -8.30 -0.10 10.70
C PHE A 220 -7.32 0.71 11.54
N THR A 221 -6.71 0.11 12.57
CA THR A 221 -5.69 0.78 13.40
C THR A 221 -4.46 1.14 12.56
N PHE A 222 -3.97 0.21 11.73
CA PHE A 222 -2.86 0.48 10.83
C PHE A 222 -3.18 1.59 9.83
N SER A 223 -4.38 1.56 9.24
CA SER A 223 -4.86 2.62 8.33
C SER A 223 -4.95 3.97 9.03
N ALA A 224 -5.42 4.01 10.28
CA ALA A 224 -5.53 5.23 11.08
C ALA A 224 -4.16 5.90 11.29
N VAL A 225 -3.12 5.12 11.59
CA VAL A 225 -1.74 5.62 11.70
C VAL A 225 -1.28 6.23 10.38
N LEU A 226 -1.50 5.55 9.25
CA LEU A 226 -1.10 6.06 7.94
C LEU A 226 -1.83 7.35 7.55
N HIS A 227 -3.11 7.49 7.92
CA HIS A 227 -3.86 8.73 7.69
C HIS A 227 -3.35 9.89 8.54
N GLU A 228 -3.00 9.65 9.80
CA GLU A 228 -2.37 10.67 10.65
C GLU A 228 -0.99 11.08 10.12
N LEU A 229 -0.18 10.14 9.62
CA LEU A 229 1.11 10.48 9.00
C LEU A 229 0.88 11.32 7.73
N MET A 230 -0.02 10.88 6.85
CA MET A 230 -0.30 11.54 5.56
C MET A 230 -0.86 12.96 5.72
N VAL A 231 -1.68 13.22 6.73
CA VAL A 231 -2.30 14.55 6.96
C VAL A 231 -1.51 15.36 7.97
N GLY A 232 -1.05 14.75 9.06
CA GLY A 232 -0.38 15.42 10.18
C GLY A 232 1.02 15.92 9.84
N ILE A 233 1.81 15.16 9.07
CA ILE A 233 3.18 15.56 8.71
C ILE A 233 3.19 16.82 7.82
N PRO A 234 2.47 16.87 6.68
CA PRO A 234 2.50 18.05 5.81
C PRO A 234 1.85 19.29 6.40
N THR A 235 0.95 19.11 7.38
CA THR A 235 0.28 20.21 8.09
C THR A 235 1.02 20.66 9.34
N HIS A 236 2.12 19.99 9.68
CA HIS A 236 2.92 20.21 10.89
C HIS A 236 2.12 20.03 12.18
N ASN A 237 1.05 19.23 12.13
CA ASN A 237 0.06 19.16 13.19
C ASN A 237 -0.35 17.72 13.51
N ILE A 238 0.47 17.05 14.31
CA ILE A 238 0.25 15.67 14.75
C ILE A 238 -0.53 15.69 16.07
N ILE A 239 -1.84 15.92 15.99
CA ILE A 239 -2.73 15.98 17.17
C ILE A 239 -3.42 14.63 17.41
N GLY A 240 -3.43 13.72 16.42
CA GLY A 240 -4.14 12.44 16.50
C GLY A 240 -5.61 12.52 16.10
N VAL A 241 -6.08 13.65 15.57
CA VAL A 241 -7.49 13.82 15.15
C VAL A 241 -7.84 12.91 13.99
N ALA A 242 -6.94 12.76 13.01
CA ALA A 242 -7.21 11.86 11.87
C ALA A 242 -7.17 10.39 12.34
N PHE A 243 -6.26 10.06 13.26
CA PHE A 243 -6.22 8.74 13.89
C PHE A 243 -7.53 8.38 14.61
N ILE A 244 -8.01 9.23 15.52
CA ILE A 244 -9.26 8.99 16.26
C ILE A 244 -10.46 8.98 15.32
N GLY A 245 -10.50 9.86 14.33
CA GLY A 245 -11.56 9.90 13.31
C GLY A 245 -11.66 8.60 12.53
N MET A 246 -10.54 7.98 12.17
CA MET A 246 -10.51 6.68 11.48
C MET A 246 -10.92 5.52 12.40
N LEU A 247 -10.51 5.52 13.68
CA LEU A 247 -10.93 4.48 14.63
C LEU A 247 -12.42 4.58 14.99
N ALA A 248 -12.97 5.79 15.07
CA ALA A 248 -14.39 6.02 15.33
C ALA A 248 -15.31 5.45 14.24
N GLN A 249 -14.76 5.11 13.05
CA GLN A 249 -15.51 4.42 12.00
C GLN A 249 -15.91 3.00 12.41
N LEU A 250 -15.11 2.29 13.22
CA LEU A 250 -15.40 0.91 13.64
C LEU A 250 -16.71 0.80 14.47
N PRO A 251 -16.93 1.62 15.52
CA PRO A 251 -18.23 1.69 16.19
C PRO A 251 -19.37 2.07 15.26
N LEU A 252 -19.15 3.04 14.36
CA LEU A 252 -20.17 3.48 13.42
C LEU A 252 -20.63 2.34 12.50
N ILE A 253 -19.69 1.58 11.94
CA ILE A 253 -19.97 0.42 11.09
C ILE A 253 -20.74 -0.66 11.87
N ALA A 254 -20.36 -0.92 13.13
CA ALA A 254 -21.05 -1.90 13.96
C ALA A 254 -22.51 -1.50 14.25
N ILE A 255 -22.78 -0.19 14.42
CA ILE A 255 -24.13 0.35 14.63
C ILE A 255 -24.93 0.39 13.33
N THR A 256 -24.30 0.62 12.17
CA THR A 256 -24.97 0.69 10.87
C THR A 256 -25.14 -0.67 10.18
N ALA A 257 -24.38 -1.69 10.55
CA ALA A 257 -24.47 -3.03 9.94
C ALA A 257 -25.86 -3.69 10.09
N PRO A 258 -26.59 -3.55 11.22
CA PRO A 258 -27.98 -4.00 11.32
C PRO A 258 -28.94 -3.23 10.41
N LEU A 259 -28.69 -1.93 10.20
CA LEU A 259 -29.49 -1.04 9.34
C LEU A 259 -29.31 -1.35 7.85
N GLU A 260 -28.11 -1.76 7.43
CA GLU A 260 -27.83 -2.16 6.04
C GLU A 260 -28.52 -3.49 5.66
N LYS A 261 -28.82 -4.32 6.67
CA LYS A 261 -29.52 -5.61 6.49
C LYS A 261 -31.06 -5.47 6.43
N MET A 262 -31.59 -4.30 6.73
CA MET A 262 -33.01 -3.98 6.58
C MET A 262 -33.27 -3.44 5.18
N ASN A 263 -33.89 -4.28 4.33
CA ASN A 263 -34.28 -3.94 2.96
C ASN A 263 -35.00 -2.58 2.88
N GLY A 264 -34.43 -1.64 2.11
CA GLY A 264 -35.11 -0.39 1.86
C GLY A 264 -34.34 0.60 1.00
N ILE A 265 -33.90 0.20 -0.19
CA ILE A 265 -33.36 1.06 -1.25
C ILE A 265 -32.03 1.72 -0.84
N ASN A 266 -31.06 1.78 -1.75
CA ASN A 266 -29.92 2.69 -1.61
C ASN A 266 -30.45 4.13 -1.67
N VAL A 267 -31.13 4.63 -0.62
CA VAL A 267 -31.74 5.97 -0.60
C VAL A 267 -30.65 7.02 -0.44
N GLY A 268 -29.51 6.69 0.18
CA GLY A 268 -28.45 7.65 0.47
C GLY A 268 -27.85 8.32 -0.78
N GLN A 269 -27.51 7.56 -1.82
CA GLN A 269 -26.88 8.12 -3.03
C GLN A 269 -27.86 8.94 -3.91
N PRO A 270 -29.07 8.46 -4.23
CA PRO A 270 -30.08 9.23 -4.97
C PRO A 270 -30.60 10.43 -4.17
N LEU A 271 -30.81 10.30 -2.85
CA LEU A 271 -31.27 11.41 -1.98
C LEU A 271 -30.21 12.51 -1.90
N ALA A 272 -28.92 12.17 -1.80
CA ALA A 272 -27.85 13.16 -1.81
C ALA A 272 -27.80 13.93 -3.14
N ALA A 273 -27.96 13.24 -4.28
CA ALA A 273 -28.07 13.88 -5.59
C ALA A 273 -29.32 14.78 -5.68
N LEU A 274 -30.46 14.34 -5.15
CA LEU A 274 -31.71 15.09 -5.14
C LEU A 274 -31.61 16.36 -4.27
N LEU A 275 -31.00 16.26 -3.09
CA LEU A 275 -30.77 17.38 -2.18
C LEU A 275 -29.82 18.41 -2.79
N TYR A 276 -28.75 17.95 -3.46
CA TYR A 276 -27.86 18.85 -4.21
C TYR A 276 -28.58 19.53 -5.37
N PHE A 277 -29.42 18.80 -6.10
CA PHE A 277 -30.24 19.35 -7.18
C PHE A 277 -31.23 20.42 -6.66
N PHE A 278 -31.95 20.16 -5.56
CA PHE A 278 -32.86 21.13 -4.96
C PHE A 278 -32.13 22.35 -4.39
N ALA A 279 -30.97 22.17 -3.76
CA ALA A 279 -30.15 23.28 -3.28
C ALA A 279 -29.64 24.15 -4.44
N TRP A 280 -29.24 23.54 -5.55
CA TRP A 280 -28.86 24.25 -6.78
C TRP A 280 -30.07 24.99 -7.38
N GLN A 281 -31.24 24.35 -7.46
CA GLN A 281 -32.45 24.96 -8.01
C GLN A 281 -32.95 26.13 -7.15
N ALA A 282 -32.87 26.03 -5.82
CA ALA A 282 -33.22 27.13 -4.92
C ALA A 282 -32.27 28.34 -5.10
N LYS A 283 -30.99 28.09 -5.35
CA LYS A 283 -29.97 29.14 -5.51
C LYS A 283 -29.98 29.80 -6.90
N TYR A 284 -30.21 29.04 -7.96
CA TYR A 284 -30.11 29.54 -9.35
C TYR A 284 -31.44 29.58 -10.12
N GLY A 285 -32.43 28.78 -9.72
CA GLY A 285 -33.77 28.79 -10.33
C GLY A 285 -34.61 30.03 -9.97
N SER A 286 -34.24 30.76 -8.91
CA SER A 286 -34.83 32.08 -8.60
C SER A 286 -34.20 33.21 -9.44
N VAL A 287 -32.95 33.03 -9.90
CA VAL A 287 -32.21 34.04 -10.68
C VAL A 287 -32.74 34.14 -12.11
N SER A 288 -33.22 33.03 -12.71
CA SER A 288 -33.81 33.03 -14.05
C SER A 288 -35.16 33.78 -14.15
N LYS A 289 -35.90 33.88 -13.04
CA LYS A 289 -37.17 34.65 -12.98
C LYS A 289 -36.97 36.15 -12.84
N LEU A 290 -35.81 36.60 -12.37
CA LEU A 290 -35.49 38.03 -12.21
C LEU A 290 -34.85 38.67 -13.45
N THR A 291 -34.35 37.87 -14.40
CA THR A 291 -33.76 38.36 -15.66
C THR A 291 -34.76 38.40 -16.83
N THR A 292 -36.00 37.97 -16.61
CA THR A 292 -37.05 37.90 -17.65
C THR A 292 -38.22 38.86 -17.35
N LYS A 293 -37.94 40.03 -16.77
CA LYS A 293 -38.87 41.16 -16.68
C LYS A 293 -38.22 42.41 -17.24
#